data_AF-A0A7X9S4V4-F1
#
_entry.id   AF-A0A7X9S4V4-F1
#
_cell.length_a   1.000
_cell.length_b   1.000
_cell.length_c   1.000
_cell.angle_alpha   90.00
_cell.angle_beta   90.00
_cell.angle_gamma   90.00
#
_symmetry.space_group_name_H-M   'P 1'
#
loop_
_entity.id
_entity.type
_entity.pdbx_description
1 polymer ?
#
loop_
_entity_poly.entity_id
_entity_poly.type
_entity_poly.pdbx_seq_one_letter_code
_entity_poly.pdbx_strand_id
1 'polypeptide(L)'
;MSKGINKVLNETIKLDLITGLLISLLIVLSSSFLYAMIYFLGIIVGLLNYVCSYYVTNKMLFKGGVKSILSILITFARIFGVAGIAVLLKNDITFIVLYIFGFISYLVMLGISCIKNK
;
A
#
# COMPACT_ATOMS: atom_id res chain seq x y z
N MET A 1 -7.95 -16.75 9.34
CA MET A 1 -8.39 -16.05 8.11
C MET A 1 -9.90 -16.19 8.03
N SER A 2 -10.66 -15.10 8.05
CA SER A 2 -12.08 -15.14 7.66
C SER A 2 -12.14 -15.24 6.13
N LYS A 3 -12.95 -16.16 5.58
CA LYS A 3 -13.10 -16.36 4.12
C LYS A 3 -13.45 -15.06 3.39
N GLY A 4 -14.23 -14.18 4.02
CA GLY A 4 -14.62 -12.88 3.44
C GLY A 4 -13.46 -11.92 3.25
N ILE A 5 -12.58 -11.78 4.25
CA ILE A 5 -11.47 -10.82 4.16
C ILE A 5 -10.40 -11.28 3.16
N ASN A 6 -10.17 -12.58 3.06
CA ASN A 6 -9.27 -13.10 2.03
C ASN A 6 -9.77 -12.81 0.62
N LYS A 7 -11.09 -12.82 0.42
CA LYS A 7 -11.70 -12.51 -0.88
C LYS A 7 -11.51 -11.03 -1.24
N VAL A 8 -11.80 -10.12 -0.30
CA VAL A 8 -11.59 -8.67 -0.50
C VAL A 8 -10.12 -8.39 -0.80
N LEU A 9 -9.21 -8.91 0.02
CA LEU A 9 -7.78 -8.70 -0.16
C LEU A 9 -7.32 -9.21 -1.53
N ASN A 10 -7.72 -10.42 -1.93
CA ASN A 10 -7.31 -11.00 -3.20
C ASN A 10 -7.89 -10.22 -4.40
N GLU A 11 -9.14 -9.76 -4.31
CA GLU A 11 -9.76 -8.92 -5.36
C GLU A 11 -9.08 -7.55 -5.46
N THR A 12 -8.79 -6.89 -4.34
CA THR A 12 -8.08 -5.60 -4.31
C THR A 12 -6.67 -5.74 -4.88
N ILE A 13 -5.91 -6.75 -4.44
CA ILE A 13 -4.56 -7.02 -4.95
C ILE A 13 -4.59 -7.25 -6.46
N LYS A 14 -5.55 -8.04 -6.95
CA LYS A 14 -5.67 -8.34 -8.37
C LYS A 14 -6.04 -7.11 -9.19
N LEU A 15 -6.97 -6.29 -8.69
CA LEU A 15 -7.36 -5.04 -9.32
C LEU A 15 -6.21 -4.03 -9.34
N ASP A 16 -5.55 -3.80 -8.20
CA ASP A 16 -4.40 -2.89 -8.09
C ASP A 16 -3.20 -3.33 -8.93
N LEU A 17 -2.93 -4.64 -9.04
CA LEU A 17 -1.90 -5.15 -9.93
C LEU A 17 -2.25 -4.87 -11.38
N ILE A 18 -3.50 -5.09 -11.80
CA ILE A 18 -3.92 -4.86 -13.19
C ILE A 18 -3.92 -3.36 -13.52
N THR A 19 -4.52 -2.52 -12.69
CA THR A 19 -4.59 -1.08 -12.93
C THR A 19 -3.25 -0.39 -12.71
N GLY A 20 -2.52 -0.77 -11.66
CA GLY A 20 -1.17 -0.30 -11.40
C GLY A 20 -0.22 -0.64 -12.55
N LEU A 21 -0.34 -1.84 -13.14
CA LEU A 21 0.46 -2.23 -14.29
C LEU A 21 0.05 -1.49 -15.57
N LEU A 22 -1.25 -1.27 -15.81
CA LEU A 22 -1.74 -0.44 -16.91
C LEU A 22 -1.25 1.01 -16.82
N ILE A 23 -1.35 1.63 -15.64
CA ILE A 23 -0.90 3.00 -15.38
C ILE A 23 0.62 3.10 -15.47
N SER A 24 1.33 2.12 -14.91
CA SER A 24 2.78 1.97 -15.07
C SER A 24 3.16 1.92 -16.56
N LEU A 25 2.49 1.11 -17.37
CA LEU A 25 2.75 1.03 -18.80
C LEU A 25 2.54 2.37 -19.51
N LEU A 26 1.46 3.09 -19.17
CA LEU A 26 1.19 4.43 -19.68
C LEU A 26 2.30 5.43 -19.30
N ILE A 27 2.83 5.35 -18.09
CA ILE A 27 3.94 6.19 -17.62
C ILE A 27 5.25 5.82 -18.34
N VAL A 28 5.53 4.53 -18.56
CA VAL A 28 6.69 4.10 -19.36
C VAL A 28 6.61 4.67 -20.78
N LEU A 29 5.41 4.63 -21.38
CA LEU A 29 5.18 5.12 -22.74
C LEU A 29 5.32 6.64 -22.85
N SER A 30 4.96 7.38 -21.80
CA SER A 30 4.94 8.85 -21.79
C SER A 30 6.19 9.50 -21.21
N SER A 31 7.03 8.80 -20.45
CA SER A 31 8.19 9.40 -19.80
C SER A 31 9.38 8.44 -19.74
N SER A 32 9.49 7.62 -18.69
CA SER A 32 10.64 6.73 -18.52
C SER A 32 10.29 5.54 -17.62
N PHE A 33 11.03 4.44 -17.79
CA PHE A 33 10.88 3.25 -16.98
C PHE A 33 11.09 3.50 -15.48
N LEU A 34 11.96 4.46 -15.14
CA LEU A 34 12.27 4.83 -13.76
C LEU A 34 11.06 5.44 -13.03
N TYR A 35 10.30 6.31 -13.72
CA TYR A 35 9.08 6.89 -13.18
C TYR A 35 8.00 5.84 -12.92
N ALA A 36 7.84 4.89 -13.84
CA ALA A 36 6.89 3.79 -13.70
C ALA A 36 7.26 2.86 -12.53
N MET A 37 8.54 2.52 -12.37
CA MET A 37 9.02 1.73 -11.23
C MET A 37 8.71 2.41 -9.89
N ILE A 38 8.89 3.73 -9.79
CA ILE A 38 8.66 4.48 -8.55
C ILE A 38 7.17 4.57 -8.22
N TYR A 39 6.33 4.76 -9.23
CA TYR A 39 4.88 4.66 -9.07
C TYR A 39 4.46 3.27 -8.56
N PHE A 40 4.99 2.21 -9.16
CA PHE A 40 4.72 0.82 -8.77
C PHE A 40 5.21 0.52 -7.34
N LEU A 41 6.35 1.10 -6.95
CA LEU A 41 6.88 1.03 -5.59
C LEU A 41 5.90 1.63 -4.58
N GLY A 42 5.24 2.75 -4.92
CA GLY A 42 4.19 3.36 -4.12
C GLY A 42 3.01 2.42 -3.83
N ILE A 43 2.56 1.70 -4.87
CA ILE A 43 1.49 0.69 -4.76
C ILE A 43 1.91 -0.46 -3.83
N ILE A 44 3.12 -1.00 -4.02
CA ILE A 44 3.66 -2.10 -3.20
C ILE A 44 3.74 -1.69 -1.72
N VAL A 45 4.21 -0.47 -1.45
CA VAL A 45 4.29 0.03 -0.07
C VAL A 45 2.90 0.18 0.52
N GLY A 46 1.93 0.70 -0.24
CA GLY A 46 0.51 0.75 0.16
C GLY A 46 -0.03 -0.62 0.58
N LEU A 47 0.28 -1.64 -0.22
CA LEU A 47 -0.15 -3.02 0.00
C LEU A 47 0.47 -3.63 1.25
N LEU A 48 1.79 -3.49 1.43
CA LEU A 48 2.47 -3.87 2.67
C LEU A 48 1.87 -3.17 3.89
N ASN A 49 1.57 -1.87 3.75
CA ASN A 49 0.93 -1.08 4.80
C ASN A 49 -0.38 -1.71 5.23
N TYR A 50 -1.27 -2.02 4.28
CA TYR A 50 -2.57 -2.61 4.56
C TYR A 50 -2.46 -4.00 5.18
N VAL A 51 -1.61 -4.87 4.63
CA VAL A 51 -1.41 -6.23 5.16
C VAL A 51 -0.91 -6.20 6.60
N CYS A 52 0.07 -5.33 6.91
CA CYS A 52 0.53 -5.12 8.28
C CYS A 52 -0.59 -4.60 9.18
N SER A 53 -1.36 -3.61 8.72
CA SER A 53 -2.50 -3.06 9.47
C SER A 53 -3.51 -4.14 9.82
N TYR A 54 -3.89 -4.94 8.82
CA TYR A 54 -4.87 -6.01 8.99
C TYR A 54 -4.37 -7.10 9.94
N TYR A 55 -3.12 -7.50 9.82
CA TYR A 55 -2.52 -8.50 10.71
C TYR A 55 -2.49 -8.01 12.17
N VAL A 56 -2.14 -6.74 12.38
CA VAL A 56 -2.17 -6.10 13.70
C VAL A 56 -3.60 -6.05 14.25
N THR A 57 -4.55 -5.54 13.46
CA THR A 57 -5.95 -5.41 13.90
C THR A 57 -6.59 -6.76 14.21
N ASN A 58 -6.39 -7.76 13.37
CA ASN A 58 -7.07 -9.05 13.50
C ASN A 58 -6.39 -9.98 14.53
N LYS A 59 -5.07 -9.86 14.73
CA LYS A 59 -4.29 -10.79 15.57
C LYS A 59 -3.81 -10.20 16.89
N MET A 60 -3.71 -8.87 17.01
CA MET A 60 -3.19 -8.19 18.21
C MET A 60 -4.24 -7.41 19.01
N LEU A 61 -5.19 -6.71 18.37
CA LEU A 61 -6.19 -5.92 19.11
C LEU A 61 -7.17 -6.76 19.95
N PHE A 62 -7.46 -8.00 19.53
CA PHE A 62 -8.40 -8.88 20.25
C PHE A 62 -7.78 -9.71 21.40
N LYS A 63 -6.47 -9.58 21.66
CA LYS A 63 -5.80 -10.26 22.78
C LYS A 63 -4.97 -9.22 23.56
N GLY A 64 -5.58 -8.63 24.59
CA GLY A 64 -4.93 -7.63 25.46
C GLY A 64 -3.61 -8.12 26.08
N GLY A 65 -2.69 -7.19 26.33
CA GLY A 65 -1.35 -7.43 26.92
C GLY A 65 -0.19 -6.90 26.05
N VAL A 66 1.01 -7.49 26.19
CA VAL A 66 2.28 -7.15 25.48
C VAL A 66 2.13 -6.97 23.96
N LYS A 67 1.10 -7.59 23.37
CA LYS A 67 0.76 -7.46 21.94
C LYS A 67 0.23 -6.08 21.53
N SER A 68 -0.29 -5.28 22.47
CA SER A 68 -0.71 -3.89 22.24
C SER A 68 0.48 -2.93 22.10
N ILE A 69 1.60 -3.21 22.76
CA ILE A 69 2.85 -2.45 22.55
C ILE A 69 3.42 -2.75 21.15
N LEU A 70 3.36 -4.02 20.73
CA LEU A 70 3.72 -4.44 19.38
C LEU A 70 2.86 -3.80 18.29
N SER A 71 1.54 -3.60 18.53
CA SER A 71 0.69 -2.90 17.56
C SER A 71 1.09 -1.43 17.36
N ILE A 72 1.49 -0.76 18.44
CA ILE A 72 1.97 0.63 18.38
C ILE A 72 3.30 0.69 17.62
N LEU A 73 4.22 -0.23 17.91
CA LEU A 73 5.54 -0.29 17.28
C LEU A 73 5.44 -0.58 15.77
N ILE A 74 4.53 -1.46 15.37
CA ILE A 74 4.25 -1.72 13.94
C ILE A 74 3.63 -0.50 13.26
N THR A 75 2.76 0.26 13.96
CA THR A 75 2.17 1.48 13.40
C THR A 75 3.23 2.56 13.18
N PHE A 76 4.17 2.71 14.11
CA PHE A 76 5.33 3.57 13.92
C PHE A 76 6.23 3.10 12.77
N ALA A 77 6.55 1.80 12.70
CA ALA A 77 7.34 1.23 11.61
C ALA A 77 6.69 1.44 10.23
N ARG A 78 5.36 1.47 10.14
CA ARG A 78 4.62 1.78 8.91
C ARG A 78 4.82 3.23 8.46
N ILE A 79 4.70 4.19 9.37
CA ILE A 79 4.92 5.61 9.08
C ILE A 79 6.37 5.85 8.69
N PHE A 80 7.31 5.28 9.45
CA PHE A 80 8.73 5.36 9.14
C PHE A 80 9.10 4.64 7.84
N GLY A 81 8.43 3.55 7.49
CA GLY A 81 8.64 2.85 6.22
C GLY A 81 8.24 3.69 5.01
N VAL A 82 7.05 4.30 5.05
CA VAL A 82 6.59 5.21 3.98
C VAL A 82 7.49 6.45 3.89
N ALA A 83 7.79 7.07 5.03
CA ALA A 83 8.63 8.27 5.09
C ALA A 83 10.09 7.98 4.68
N GLY A 84 10.65 6.84 5.09
CA GLY A 84 12.02 6.44 4.78
C GLY A 84 12.22 6.21 3.27
N ILE A 85 11.26 5.58 2.61
CA ILE A 85 11.29 5.38 1.15
C ILE A 85 11.15 6.73 0.43
N ALA A 86 10.27 7.62 0.89
CA ALA A 86 10.16 8.97 0.35
C ALA A 86 11.45 9.79 0.53
N VAL A 87 12.16 9.62 1.65
CA VAL A 87 13.45 10.28 1.91
C VAL A 87 14.56 9.74 0.99
N LEU A 88 14.59 8.44 0.70
CA LEU A 88 15.53 7.84 -0.26
C LEU A 88 15.32 8.36 -1.70
N LEU A 89 14.09 8.76 -2.03
CA LEU A 89 13.70 9.31 -3.33
C LEU A 89 13.93 10.84 -3.43
N LYS A 90 14.58 11.48 -2.44
CA LYS A 90 14.77 12.94 -2.36
C LYS A 90 15.50 13.59 -3.53
N ASN A 91 16.11 12.80 -4.40
CA ASN A 91 16.91 13.32 -5.49
C ASN A 91 16.06 14.17 -6.48
N ASP A 92 14.75 13.89 -6.59
CA ASP A 92 13.84 14.61 -7.47
C ASP A 92 12.42 14.66 -6.88
N ILE A 93 11.82 15.86 -6.83
CA ILE A 93 10.46 16.07 -6.31
C ILE A 93 9.44 15.27 -7.14
N THR A 94 9.67 15.13 -8.44
CA THR A 94 8.82 14.34 -9.35
C THR A 94 8.71 12.88 -8.91
N PHE A 95 9.79 12.28 -8.41
CA PHE A 95 9.78 10.91 -7.91
C PHE A 95 8.95 10.77 -6.63
N ILE A 96 9.06 11.74 -5.72
CA ILE A 96 8.26 11.77 -4.50
C ILE A 96 6.77 11.88 -4.85
N VAL A 97 6.41 12.76 -5.78
CA VAL A 97 5.02 12.95 -6.22
C VAL A 97 4.46 11.68 -6.84
N LEU A 98 5.19 11.02 -7.73
CA LEU A 98 4.77 9.76 -8.35
C LEU A 98 4.60 8.63 -7.34
N TYR A 99 5.52 8.53 -6.38
CA TYR A 99 5.44 7.57 -5.28
C TYR A 99 4.17 7.80 -4.43
N ILE A 100 3.89 9.05 -4.05
CA ILE A 100 2.69 9.41 -3.29
C ILE A 100 1.43 9.12 -4.11
N PHE A 101 1.41 9.42 -5.40
CA PHE A 101 0.28 9.11 -6.27
C PHE A 101 0.00 7.61 -6.35
N GLY A 102 1.03 6.77 -6.48
CA GLY A 102 0.88 5.31 -6.45
C GLY A 102 0.31 4.83 -5.11
N PHE A 103 0.77 5.40 -4.00
CA PHE A 103 0.27 5.08 -2.67
C PHE A 103 -1.21 5.49 -2.47
N ILE A 104 -1.61 6.68 -2.93
CA ILE A 104 -2.99 7.17 -2.86
C ILE A 104 -3.90 6.30 -3.75
N SER A 105 -3.46 5.95 -4.96
CA SER A 105 -4.22 5.10 -5.88
C SER A 105 -4.59 3.78 -5.21
N TYR A 106 -3.62 3.12 -4.55
CA TYR A 106 -3.85 1.90 -3.78
C TYR A 106 -4.93 2.08 -2.69
N LEU A 107 -4.87 3.19 -1.93
CA LEU A 107 -5.85 3.47 -0.89
C LEU A 107 -7.28 3.64 -1.44
N VAL A 108 -7.43 4.34 -2.57
CA VAL A 108 -8.72 4.53 -3.23
C VAL A 108 -9.28 3.19 -3.71
N MET A 109 -8.44 2.38 -4.36
CA MET A 109 -8.79 1.05 -4.86
C MET A 109 -9.28 0.13 -3.74
N LEU A 110 -8.60 0.18 -2.60
CA LEU A 110 -8.94 -0.55 -1.41
C LEU A 110 -10.27 -0.08 -0.80
N GLY A 111 -10.50 1.23 -0.75
CA GLY A 111 -11.78 1.81 -0.32
C GLY A 111 -12.95 1.31 -1.18
N ILE A 112 -12.82 1.38 -2.50
CA ILE A 112 -13.84 0.90 -3.44
C ILE A 112 -14.09 -0.60 -3.26
N SER A 113 -13.04 -1.39 -3.12
CA SER A 113 -13.15 -2.85 -2.94
C SER A 113 -13.87 -3.22 -1.63
N CYS A 114 -13.60 -2.48 -0.55
CA CYS A 114 -14.28 -2.64 0.73
C CYS A 114 -15.77 -2.30 0.64
N ILE A 115 -16.14 -1.22 -0.06
CA ILE A 115 -17.55 -0.83 -0.25
C ILE A 115 -18.30 -1.85 -1.10
N LYS A 116 -17.67 -2.35 -2.17
CA LYS A 116 -18.28 -3.32 -3.10
C LYS A 116 -18.53 -4.70 -2.49
N ASN A 117 -17.73 -5.11 -1.51
CA ASN A 117 -17.83 -6.42 -0.84
C ASN A 117 -18.54 -6.36 0.53
N LYS A 118 -19.14 -5.23 0.89
CA LYS A 118 -19.98 -5.09 2.08
C LYS A 118 -21.43 -5.46 1.75
#